data_AF-A0A5C9AXA3-F1
#
_entry.id   AF-A0A5C9AXA3-F1
#
_cell.length_a   1.000
_cell.length_b   1.000
_cell.length_c   1.000
_cell.angle_alpha   90.00
_cell.angle_beta   90.00
_cell.angle_gamma   90.00
#
_symmetry.space_group_name_H-M   'P 1'
#
loop_
_entity.id
_entity.type
_entity.pdbx_description
1 polymer ?
#
loop_
_entity_poly.entity_id
_entity_poly.type
_entity_poly.pdbx_seq_one_letter_code
_entity_poly.pdbx_strand_id
1 'polypeptide(L)'
;QTLGKSASQLPSQQQADLAKLADRQSRQAERIEQLRQRLNQSTGDEATPQDREGDARDVAKELDQRALAAKAREAAREVAENNLGQAGRTQQQLADELKALADQLSQSATANSEGTVRELQELEGHVDALTQQQQRLLEETREAASKAKSLTPEQLAEQSNALRDRQAEAKKSAEELAAKLKGTRATESREAMRRAGRHMQQAESQLGDKQLERGAEEEQTALDDLEQSGRELAAARRAAQQEQLAEKANALAESVRELIARQKTVVEETQKLSAEQEKAGKWTRPLAKAALNLGEAEQELADSTSELSKAMTDIEAVRLTLDRATTDLSAAASRIRDKQLDEETSRRNSENSAKRRRHAAT
;
A
#
# COMPACT_ATOMS: atom_id res chain seq x y z
N GLN A 1 3.46 -17.43 43.68
CA GLN A 1 4.80 -16.94 43.29
C GLN A 1 5.42 -17.95 42.33
N THR A 2 5.48 -17.62 41.04
CA THR A 2 5.94 -18.48 39.92
C THR A 2 7.31 -18.08 39.37
N LEU A 3 7.84 -16.92 39.78
CA LEU A 3 9.16 -16.43 39.39
C LEU A 3 10.26 -17.24 40.09
N GLY A 4 11.07 -17.96 39.31
CA GLY A 4 12.24 -18.72 39.78
C GLY A 4 12.03 -20.23 39.99
N LYS A 5 10.85 -20.79 39.68
CA LYS A 5 10.59 -22.24 39.70
C LYS A 5 10.67 -22.81 38.28
N SER A 6 11.35 -23.94 38.09
CA SER A 6 11.36 -24.62 36.79
C SER A 6 9.94 -25.12 36.43
N ALA A 7 9.65 -25.30 35.14
CA ALA A 7 8.34 -25.77 34.69
C ALA A 7 7.86 -27.04 35.42
N SER A 8 8.77 -27.95 35.79
CA SER A 8 8.49 -29.18 36.55
C SER A 8 8.10 -28.96 38.02
N GLN A 9 8.33 -27.77 38.59
CA GLN A 9 8.05 -27.41 39.97
C GLN A 9 6.75 -26.60 40.14
N LEU A 10 6.05 -26.36 39.02
CA LEU A 10 4.75 -25.71 39.02
C LEU A 10 3.63 -26.70 39.33
N PRO A 11 2.52 -26.25 39.95
CA PRO A 11 1.30 -27.06 40.05
C PRO A 11 0.83 -27.54 38.66
N SER A 12 0.27 -28.74 38.61
CA SER A 12 -0.18 -29.41 37.37
C SER A 12 -1.09 -28.55 36.48
N GLN A 13 -1.92 -27.70 37.08
CA GLN A 13 -2.78 -26.77 36.34
C GLN A 13 -1.98 -25.64 35.67
N GLN A 14 -0.97 -25.09 36.36
CA GLN A 14 -0.08 -24.06 35.78
C GLN A 14 0.83 -24.65 34.70
N GLN A 15 1.25 -25.90 34.84
CA GLN A 15 1.98 -26.63 33.80
C GLN A 15 1.14 -26.81 32.53
N ALA A 16 -0.14 -27.18 32.69
CA ALA A 16 -1.06 -27.35 31.57
C ALA A 16 -1.33 -26.02 30.84
N ASP A 17 -1.47 -24.91 31.57
CA ASP A 17 -1.67 -23.59 30.98
C ASP A 17 -0.42 -23.08 30.26
N LEU A 18 0.78 -23.33 30.82
CA LEU A 18 2.06 -23.07 30.16
C LEU A 18 2.25 -23.89 28.89
N ALA A 19 1.92 -25.19 28.92
CA ALA A 19 2.00 -26.06 27.75
C ALA A 19 1.06 -25.59 26.62
N LYS A 20 -0.16 -25.16 26.95
CA LYS A 20 -1.09 -24.56 25.98
C LYS A 20 -0.57 -23.26 25.40
N LEU A 21 0.08 -22.42 26.21
CA LEU A 21 0.65 -21.15 25.78
C LEU A 21 1.86 -21.37 24.84
N ALA A 22 2.71 -22.34 25.16
CA ALA A 22 3.82 -22.76 24.31
C ALA A 22 3.34 -23.38 22.98
N ASP A 23 2.30 -24.22 23.01
CA ASP A 23 1.69 -24.82 21.80
C ASP A 23 1.16 -23.75 20.85
N ARG A 24 0.49 -22.72 21.39
CA ARG A 24 0.01 -21.57 20.60
C ARG A 24 1.15 -20.82 19.92
N GLN A 25 2.27 -20.62 20.60
CA GLN A 25 3.45 -19.97 20.03
C GLN A 25 4.17 -20.84 18.98
N SER A 26 4.23 -22.16 19.19
CA SER A 26 4.75 -23.09 18.18
C SER A 26 3.93 -23.04 16.88
N ARG A 27 2.59 -23.02 17.00
CA ARG A 27 1.70 -22.88 15.84
C ARG A 27 1.86 -21.54 15.11
N GLN A 28 2.22 -20.47 15.83
CA GLN A 28 2.50 -19.17 15.21
C GLN A 28 3.81 -19.22 14.41
N ALA A 29 4.85 -19.89 14.92
CA ALA A 29 6.09 -20.12 14.19
C ALA A 29 5.87 -20.96 12.92
N GLU A 30 5.04 -22.01 13.00
CA GLU A 30 4.66 -22.84 11.85
C GLU A 30 3.92 -22.05 10.78
N ARG A 31 3.06 -21.11 11.16
CA ARG A 31 2.36 -20.23 10.19
C ARG A 31 3.31 -19.27 9.48
N ILE A 32 4.29 -18.69 10.20
CA ILE A 32 5.33 -17.84 9.60
C ILE A 32 6.16 -18.66 8.59
N GLU A 33 6.49 -19.89 8.95
CA GLU A 33 7.21 -20.83 8.08
C GLU A 33 6.40 -21.22 6.84
N GLN A 34 5.11 -21.52 7.00
CA GLN A 34 4.21 -21.82 5.87
C GLN A 34 4.02 -20.62 4.95
N LEU A 35 3.91 -19.40 5.51
CA LEU A 35 3.84 -18.17 4.74
C LEU A 35 5.12 -18.00 3.90
N ARG A 36 6.30 -18.17 4.51
CA ARG A 36 7.59 -18.16 3.80
C ARG A 36 7.64 -19.18 2.66
N GLN A 37 7.21 -20.42 2.93
CA GLN A 37 7.20 -21.48 1.92
C GLN A 37 6.27 -21.16 0.76
N ARG A 38 5.08 -20.60 1.03
CA ARG A 38 4.15 -20.16 -0.01
C ARG A 38 4.72 -19.02 -0.85
N LEU A 39 5.36 -18.03 -0.23
CA LEU A 39 6.01 -16.92 -0.92
C LEU A 39 7.16 -17.40 -1.82
N ASN A 40 7.90 -18.42 -1.40
CA ASN A 40 8.93 -19.06 -2.21
C ASN A 40 8.34 -19.97 -3.32
N GLN A 41 7.23 -20.66 -3.07
CA GLN A 41 6.58 -21.53 -4.05
C GLN A 41 5.84 -20.76 -5.15
N SER A 42 5.27 -19.58 -4.85
CA SER A 42 4.69 -18.68 -5.84
C SER A 42 5.70 -18.13 -6.86
N THR A 43 6.98 -18.45 -6.71
CA THR A 43 8.07 -18.08 -7.64
C THR A 43 8.56 -19.25 -8.49
N GLY A 44 7.96 -20.44 -8.35
CA GLY A 44 8.50 -21.70 -8.88
C GLY A 44 7.81 -22.27 -10.13
N ASP A 45 6.51 -22.03 -10.35
CA ASP A 45 5.75 -22.67 -11.43
C ASP A 45 4.87 -21.67 -12.22
N GLU A 46 5.21 -21.49 -13.50
CA GLU A 46 4.35 -21.02 -14.60
C GLU A 46 3.60 -19.66 -14.51
N ALA A 47 4.27 -18.55 -14.16
CA ALA A 47 3.71 -17.21 -14.40
C ALA A 47 4.68 -16.30 -15.16
N THR A 48 4.18 -15.57 -16.16
CA THR A 48 4.93 -14.57 -16.92
C THR A 48 5.59 -13.53 -16.01
N PRO A 49 6.86 -13.14 -16.27
CA PRO A 49 7.69 -12.45 -15.30
C PRO A 49 7.58 -10.93 -15.45
N GLN A 50 7.35 -10.21 -14.35
CA GLN A 50 8.28 -9.17 -13.85
C GLN A 50 7.74 -8.37 -12.65
N ASP A 51 6.42 -8.19 -12.47
CA ASP A 51 5.95 -7.24 -11.43
C ASP A 51 5.47 -7.89 -10.12
N ARG A 52 5.00 -9.16 -10.16
CA ARG A 52 4.57 -9.88 -8.93
C ARG A 52 5.68 -10.70 -8.29
N GLU A 53 6.78 -10.93 -9.00
CA GLU A 53 7.91 -11.73 -8.53
C GLU A 53 8.87 -10.94 -7.62
N GLY A 54 8.88 -9.60 -7.69
CA GLY A 54 9.71 -8.75 -6.83
C GLY A 54 9.20 -8.73 -5.39
N ASP A 55 7.95 -8.31 -5.20
CA ASP A 55 7.37 -8.10 -3.87
C ASP A 55 7.34 -9.39 -3.03
N ALA A 56 6.94 -10.52 -3.60
CA ALA A 56 6.89 -11.79 -2.87
C ALA A 56 8.30 -12.31 -2.47
N ARG A 57 9.31 -12.10 -3.32
CA ARG A 57 10.70 -12.48 -3.03
C ARG A 57 11.34 -11.57 -1.99
N ASP A 58 11.02 -10.28 -2.03
CA ASP A 58 11.54 -9.32 -1.08
C ASP A 58 10.92 -9.52 0.31
N VAL A 59 9.62 -9.84 0.39
CA VAL A 59 8.97 -10.27 1.64
C VAL A 59 9.63 -11.55 2.18
N ALA A 60 9.85 -12.57 1.34
CA ALA A 60 10.46 -13.83 1.77
C ALA A 60 11.90 -13.64 2.27
N LYS A 61 12.69 -12.81 1.59
CA LYS A 61 14.05 -12.43 2.04
C LYS A 61 14.01 -11.68 3.36
N GLU A 62 13.08 -10.75 3.54
CA GLU A 62 12.97 -9.96 4.78
C GLU A 62 12.55 -10.84 5.97
N LEU A 63 11.64 -11.80 5.74
CA LEU A 63 11.26 -12.83 6.72
C LEU A 63 12.46 -13.69 7.14
N ASP A 64 13.34 -14.04 6.20
CA ASP A 64 14.57 -14.80 6.45
C ASP A 64 15.64 -13.95 7.16
N GLN A 65 15.86 -12.72 6.71
CA GLN A 65 16.84 -11.80 7.31
C GLN A 65 16.51 -11.47 8.77
N ARG A 66 15.23 -11.33 9.11
CA ARG A 66 14.78 -11.03 10.48
C ARG A 66 14.62 -12.28 11.35
N ALA A 67 14.80 -13.48 10.77
CA ALA A 67 14.69 -14.77 11.46
C ALA A 67 13.39 -14.94 12.28
N LEU A 68 12.26 -14.41 11.80
CA LEU A 68 11.01 -14.31 12.57
C LEU A 68 10.48 -15.69 13.02
N ALA A 69 10.62 -16.70 12.18
CA ALA A 69 10.23 -18.08 12.53
C ALA A 69 11.12 -18.68 13.64
N ALA A 70 12.41 -18.31 13.69
CA ALA A 70 13.32 -18.77 14.73
C ALA A 70 13.00 -18.09 16.08
N LYS A 71 12.72 -16.79 16.08
CA LYS A 71 12.32 -16.03 17.28
C LYS A 71 10.97 -16.50 17.84
N ALA A 72 10.03 -16.85 16.99
CA ALA A 72 8.76 -17.45 17.41
C ALA A 72 8.95 -18.82 18.09
N ARG A 73 9.86 -19.66 17.57
CA ARG A 73 10.23 -20.94 18.20
C ARG A 73 10.97 -20.74 19.53
N GLU A 74 11.82 -19.73 19.61
CA GLU A 74 12.54 -19.35 20.83
C GLU A 74 11.57 -18.89 21.92
N ALA A 75 10.64 -17.98 21.60
CA ALA A 75 9.57 -17.58 22.50
C ALA A 75 8.74 -18.78 22.99
N ALA A 76 8.42 -19.74 22.11
CA ALA A 76 7.68 -20.95 22.49
C ALA A 76 8.46 -21.82 23.51
N ARG A 77 9.78 -21.95 23.34
CA ARG A 77 10.66 -22.67 24.28
C ARG A 77 10.77 -21.96 25.62
N GLU A 78 10.98 -20.64 25.59
CA GLU A 78 11.05 -19.82 26.81
C GLU A 78 9.74 -19.84 27.59
N VAL A 79 8.60 -19.87 26.90
CA VAL A 79 7.31 -20.16 27.54
C VAL A 79 7.34 -21.56 28.14
N ALA A 80 7.63 -22.62 27.39
CA ALA A 80 7.62 -23.99 27.90
C ALA A 80 8.53 -24.21 29.14
N GLU A 81 9.63 -23.47 29.24
CA GLU A 81 10.59 -23.53 30.34
C GLU A 81 10.20 -22.66 31.56
N ASN A 82 9.05 -21.97 31.51
CA ASN A 82 8.59 -21.00 32.51
C ASN A 82 9.50 -19.76 32.63
N ASN A 83 10.25 -19.44 31.57
CA ASN A 83 11.02 -18.22 31.42
C ASN A 83 10.13 -17.09 30.87
N LEU A 84 8.96 -16.88 31.50
CA LEU A 84 7.90 -15.99 31.00
C LEU A 84 8.36 -14.54 30.78
N GLY A 85 9.31 -14.07 31.60
CA GLY A 85 9.89 -12.73 31.46
C GLY A 85 10.82 -12.58 30.26
N GLN A 86 11.46 -13.66 29.82
CA GLN A 86 12.29 -13.68 28.60
C GLN A 86 11.40 -13.91 27.38
N ALA A 87 10.47 -14.86 27.47
CA ALA A 87 9.44 -15.10 26.47
C ALA A 87 8.66 -13.84 26.11
N GLY A 88 8.29 -13.02 27.11
CA GLY A 88 7.60 -11.77 26.88
C GLY A 88 8.43 -10.75 26.09
N ARG A 89 9.75 -10.68 26.31
CA ARG A 89 10.64 -9.80 25.53
C ARG A 89 10.82 -10.30 24.11
N THR A 90 11.01 -11.61 23.93
CA THR A 90 11.14 -12.25 22.62
C THR A 90 9.84 -12.12 21.80
N GLN A 91 8.67 -12.23 22.44
CA GLN A 91 7.38 -11.99 21.81
C GLN A 91 7.18 -10.52 21.43
N GLN A 92 7.60 -9.58 22.29
CA GLN A 92 7.53 -8.16 21.98
C GLN A 92 8.40 -7.81 20.77
N GLN A 93 9.65 -8.29 20.74
CA GLN A 93 10.55 -8.10 19.60
C GLN A 93 9.98 -8.72 18.32
N LEU A 94 9.40 -9.92 18.40
CA LEU A 94 8.74 -10.55 17.26
C LEU A 94 7.54 -9.72 16.76
N ALA A 95 6.74 -9.15 17.66
CA ALA A 95 5.62 -8.30 17.32
C ALA A 95 6.08 -6.99 16.67
N ASP A 96 7.11 -6.35 17.20
CA ASP A 96 7.69 -5.12 16.66
C ASP A 96 8.30 -5.35 15.28
N GLU A 97 8.97 -6.49 15.06
CA GLU A 97 9.56 -6.83 13.76
C GLU A 97 8.52 -7.22 12.70
N LEU A 98 7.44 -7.91 13.10
CA LEU A 98 6.29 -8.19 12.23
C LEU A 98 5.54 -6.91 11.89
N LYS A 99 5.40 -5.98 12.84
CA LYS A 99 4.82 -4.66 12.62
C LYS A 99 5.67 -3.85 11.65
N ALA A 100 6.98 -3.77 11.88
CA ALA A 100 7.90 -3.07 10.99
C ALA A 100 7.92 -3.67 9.57
N LEU A 101 7.77 -5.00 9.44
CA LEU A 101 7.60 -5.64 8.13
C LEU A 101 6.28 -5.24 7.48
N ALA A 102 5.16 -5.27 8.21
CA ALA A 102 3.86 -4.85 7.71
C ALA A 102 3.85 -3.36 7.29
N ASP A 103 4.47 -2.50 8.10
CA ASP A 103 4.62 -1.07 7.83
C ASP A 103 5.46 -0.86 6.57
N GLN A 104 6.60 -1.56 6.42
CA GLN A 104 7.44 -1.49 5.23
C GLN A 104 6.71 -1.96 3.97
N LEU A 105 5.92 -3.03 4.05
CA LEU A 105 5.12 -3.54 2.93
C LEU A 105 3.97 -2.60 2.56
N SER A 106 3.35 -1.97 3.56
CA SER A 106 2.32 -0.96 3.31
C SER A 106 2.90 0.30 2.66
N GLN A 107 4.11 0.71 3.06
CA GLN A 107 4.82 1.86 2.51
C GLN A 107 5.37 1.58 1.10
N SER A 108 5.85 0.36 0.83
CA SER A 108 6.32 -0.01 -0.52
C SER A 108 5.16 -0.13 -1.51
N ALA A 109 4.04 -0.75 -1.11
CA ALA A 109 2.85 -0.86 -1.96
C ALA A 109 2.27 0.54 -2.28
N THR A 110 2.21 1.44 -1.29
CA THR A 110 1.76 2.82 -1.50
C THR A 110 2.73 3.67 -2.32
N ALA A 111 4.05 3.50 -2.16
CA ALA A 111 5.05 4.20 -2.97
C ALA A 111 5.06 3.72 -4.43
N ASN A 112 4.90 2.41 -4.66
CA ASN A 112 4.84 1.83 -6.00
C ASN A 112 3.56 2.23 -6.73
N SER A 113 2.42 2.31 -6.05
CA SER A 113 1.16 2.77 -6.64
C SER A 113 1.17 4.28 -6.94
N GLU A 114 1.75 5.11 -6.05
CA GLU A 114 1.96 6.54 -6.33
C GLU A 114 2.88 6.78 -7.52
N GLY A 115 3.99 6.03 -7.60
CA GLY A 115 4.91 6.06 -8.73
C GLY A 115 4.20 5.71 -10.05
N THR A 116 3.39 4.64 -10.03
CA THR A 116 2.61 4.19 -11.20
C THR A 116 1.62 5.26 -11.67
N VAL A 117 0.88 5.89 -10.75
CA VAL A 117 -0.09 6.95 -11.11
C VAL A 117 0.62 8.15 -11.73
N ARG A 118 1.77 8.57 -11.18
CA ARG A 118 2.57 9.68 -11.74
C ARG A 118 3.13 9.33 -13.12
N GLU A 119 3.71 8.15 -13.29
CA GLU A 119 4.24 7.69 -14.57
C GLU A 119 3.15 7.66 -15.66
N LEU A 120 1.96 7.14 -15.35
CA LEU A 120 0.84 7.14 -16.28
C LEU A 120 0.39 8.58 -16.65
N GLN A 121 0.39 9.50 -15.69
CA GLN A 121 0.06 10.90 -15.94
C GLN A 121 1.10 11.63 -16.81
N GLU A 122 2.39 11.34 -16.61
CA GLU A 122 3.46 11.85 -17.48
C GLU A 122 3.34 11.32 -18.91
N LEU A 123 3.00 10.03 -19.06
CA LEU A 123 2.74 9.42 -20.36
C LEU A 123 1.50 10.01 -21.03
N GLU A 124 0.41 10.29 -20.29
CA GLU A 124 -0.76 11.03 -20.81
C GLU A 124 -0.35 12.37 -21.41
N GLY A 125 0.47 13.15 -20.69
CA GLY A 125 0.98 14.43 -21.20
C GLY A 125 1.78 14.31 -22.49
N HIS A 126 2.59 13.25 -22.64
CA HIS A 126 3.31 13.00 -23.89
C HIS A 126 2.40 12.54 -25.04
N VAL A 127 1.37 11.72 -24.76
CA VAL A 127 0.37 11.31 -25.76
C VAL A 127 -0.41 12.53 -26.24
N ASP A 128 -0.82 13.42 -25.34
CA ASP A 128 -1.53 14.66 -25.68
C ASP A 128 -0.65 15.57 -26.56
N ALA A 129 0.62 15.73 -26.22
CA ALA A 129 1.57 16.53 -27.02
C ALA A 129 1.74 15.94 -28.43
N LEU A 130 1.89 14.61 -28.55
CA LEU A 130 1.99 13.94 -29.84
C LEU A 130 0.69 14.05 -30.66
N THR A 131 -0.47 13.95 -30.00
CA THR A 131 -1.78 14.14 -30.63
C THR A 131 -1.91 15.54 -31.22
N GLN A 132 -1.53 16.58 -30.47
CA GLN A 132 -1.52 17.95 -30.97
C GLN A 132 -0.53 18.16 -32.13
N GLN A 133 0.64 17.54 -32.08
CA GLN A 133 1.61 17.58 -33.17
C GLN A 133 1.04 16.94 -34.44
N GLN A 134 0.43 15.75 -34.32
CA GLN A 134 -0.16 15.03 -35.44
C GLN A 134 -1.36 15.79 -36.03
N GLN A 135 -2.17 16.45 -35.21
CA GLN A 135 -3.29 17.27 -35.67
C GLN A 135 -2.82 18.48 -36.49
N ARG A 136 -1.78 19.20 -36.02
CA ARG A 136 -1.21 20.32 -36.79
C ARG A 136 -0.60 19.85 -38.11
N LEU A 137 0.10 18.72 -38.09
CA LEU A 137 0.67 18.13 -39.30
C LEU A 137 -0.41 17.78 -40.33
N LEU A 138 -1.52 17.19 -39.88
CA LEU A 138 -2.68 16.90 -40.73
C LEU A 138 -3.29 18.16 -41.36
N GLU A 139 -3.42 19.24 -40.58
CA GLU A 139 -3.90 20.52 -41.10
C GLU A 139 -2.97 21.08 -42.18
N GLU A 140 -1.65 21.05 -41.95
CA GLU A 140 -0.63 21.48 -42.91
C GLU A 140 -0.64 20.62 -44.19
N THR A 141 -0.76 19.29 -44.06
CA THR A 141 -0.85 18.36 -45.19
C THR A 141 -2.11 18.61 -46.02
N ARG A 142 -3.27 18.82 -45.39
CA ARG A 142 -4.53 19.17 -46.08
C ARG A 142 -4.42 20.52 -46.80
N GLU A 143 -3.80 21.51 -46.18
CA GLU A 143 -3.56 22.81 -46.81
C GLU A 143 -2.64 22.67 -48.03
N ALA A 144 -1.54 21.91 -47.90
CA ALA A 144 -0.63 21.61 -49.01
C ALA A 144 -1.34 20.88 -50.15
N ALA A 145 -2.16 19.87 -49.84
CA ALA A 145 -2.96 19.13 -50.83
C ALA A 145 -3.91 20.06 -51.61
N SER A 146 -4.58 20.99 -50.92
CA SER A 146 -5.50 21.95 -51.56
C SER A 146 -4.79 22.89 -52.54
N LYS A 147 -3.52 23.22 -52.28
CA LYS A 147 -2.70 24.12 -53.11
C LYS A 147 -1.85 23.38 -54.13
N ALA A 148 -1.77 22.05 -54.08
CA ALA A 148 -0.86 21.24 -54.89
C ALA A 148 -0.94 21.54 -56.40
N LYS A 149 -2.14 21.82 -56.93
CA LYS A 149 -2.36 22.16 -58.35
C LYS A 149 -1.81 23.52 -58.78
N SER A 150 -1.54 24.40 -57.82
CA SER A 150 -1.03 25.77 -58.04
C SER A 150 0.47 25.91 -57.81
N LEU A 151 1.12 24.86 -57.29
CA LEU A 151 2.55 24.84 -57.00
C LEU A 151 3.36 24.34 -58.19
N THR A 152 4.61 24.79 -58.29
CA THR A 152 5.55 24.16 -59.23
C THR A 152 5.96 22.76 -58.73
N PRO A 153 6.46 21.88 -59.60
CA PRO A 153 6.96 20.56 -59.19
C PRO A 153 8.07 20.61 -58.14
N GLU A 154 8.97 21.61 -58.19
CA GLU A 154 9.98 21.80 -57.15
C GLU A 154 9.35 22.21 -55.80
N GLN A 155 8.42 23.17 -55.80
CA GLN A 155 7.76 23.63 -54.58
C GLN A 155 6.94 22.52 -53.91
N LEU A 156 6.22 21.74 -54.71
CA LEU A 156 5.49 20.57 -54.21
C LEU A 156 6.44 19.55 -53.59
N ALA A 157 7.58 19.27 -54.23
CA ALA A 157 8.56 18.34 -53.71
C ALA A 157 9.19 18.80 -52.39
N GLU A 158 9.54 20.09 -52.29
CA GLU A 158 10.07 20.69 -51.06
C GLU A 158 9.06 20.62 -49.92
N GLN A 159 7.80 21.01 -50.17
CA GLN A 159 6.75 20.96 -49.16
C GLN A 159 6.46 19.52 -48.71
N SER A 160 6.39 18.57 -49.65
CA SER A 160 6.14 17.16 -49.35
C SER A 160 7.27 16.56 -48.50
N ASN A 161 8.52 16.91 -48.79
CA ASN A 161 9.68 16.47 -48.00
C ASN A 161 9.66 17.05 -46.59
N ALA A 162 9.32 18.34 -46.43
CA ALA A 162 9.22 18.96 -45.11
C ALA A 162 8.13 18.31 -44.23
N LEU A 163 6.96 18.00 -44.81
CA LEU A 163 5.88 17.28 -44.12
C LEU A 163 6.32 15.86 -43.76
N ARG A 164 6.98 15.16 -44.69
CA ARG A 164 7.52 13.82 -44.46
C ARG A 164 8.49 13.78 -43.28
N ASP A 165 9.42 14.74 -43.19
CA ASP A 165 10.41 14.77 -42.11
C ASP A 165 9.74 14.97 -40.74
N ARG A 166 8.73 15.84 -40.66
CA ARG A 166 7.91 16.03 -39.45
C ARG A 166 7.09 14.79 -39.10
N GLN A 167 6.55 14.09 -40.11
CA GLN A 167 5.82 12.85 -39.91
C GLN A 167 6.72 11.73 -39.37
N ALA A 168 7.97 11.67 -39.84
CA ALA A 168 8.96 10.72 -39.35
C ALA A 168 9.34 10.98 -37.87
N GLU A 169 9.42 12.25 -37.46
CA GLU A 169 9.64 12.63 -36.06
C GLU A 169 8.45 12.25 -35.16
N ALA A 170 7.22 12.50 -35.62
CA ALA A 170 6.00 12.08 -34.91
C ALA A 170 5.94 10.55 -34.75
N LYS A 171 6.24 9.81 -35.82
CA LYS A 171 6.33 8.34 -35.80
C LYS A 171 7.35 7.85 -34.77
N LYS A 172 8.56 8.42 -34.77
CA LYS A 172 9.61 8.04 -33.81
C LYS A 172 9.16 8.27 -32.37
N SER A 173 8.49 9.40 -32.12
CA SER A 173 7.92 9.71 -30.80
C SER A 173 6.85 8.70 -30.39
N ALA A 174 5.99 8.27 -31.33
CA ALA A 174 5.01 7.21 -31.10
C ALA A 174 5.65 5.85 -30.74
N GLU A 175 6.73 5.48 -31.42
CA GLU A 175 7.48 4.25 -31.15
C GLU A 175 8.15 4.28 -29.76
N GLU A 176 8.76 5.42 -29.39
CA GLU A 176 9.34 5.62 -28.06
C GLU A 176 8.28 5.57 -26.95
N LEU A 177 7.11 6.17 -27.17
CA LEU A 177 5.99 6.09 -26.22
C LEU A 177 5.42 4.67 -26.11
N ALA A 178 5.27 3.95 -27.23
CA ALA A 178 4.85 2.55 -27.21
C ALA A 178 5.84 1.67 -26.44
N ALA A 179 7.14 1.96 -26.53
CA ALA A 179 8.17 1.26 -25.77
C ALA A 179 8.06 1.55 -24.26
N LYS A 180 7.81 2.81 -23.87
CA LYS A 180 7.58 3.17 -22.45
C LYS A 180 6.30 2.53 -21.90
N LEU A 181 5.22 2.54 -22.68
CA LEU A 181 3.95 1.90 -22.30
C LEU A 181 4.07 0.37 -22.10
N LYS A 182 5.10 -0.29 -22.66
CA LYS A 182 5.33 -1.74 -22.47
C LYS A 182 5.54 -2.12 -21.01
N GLY A 183 6.13 -1.25 -20.19
CA GLY A 183 6.33 -1.49 -18.76
C GLY A 183 5.10 -1.19 -17.91
N THR A 184 4.02 -0.67 -18.50
CA THR A 184 2.82 -0.25 -17.78
C THR A 184 1.69 -1.26 -17.93
N ARG A 185 0.66 -1.18 -17.05
CA ARG A 185 -0.58 -1.97 -17.17
C ARG A 185 -1.50 -1.49 -18.31
N ALA A 186 -1.13 -0.44 -19.05
CA ALA A 186 -1.93 0.15 -20.14
C ALA A 186 -1.74 -0.57 -21.49
N THR A 187 -2.06 -1.87 -21.52
CA THR A 187 -1.83 -2.72 -22.71
C THR A 187 -2.60 -2.24 -23.95
N GLU A 188 -3.87 -1.86 -23.77
CA GLU A 188 -4.74 -1.40 -24.87
C GLU A 188 -4.26 -0.06 -25.44
N SER A 189 -3.82 0.86 -24.57
CA SER A 189 -3.18 2.11 -24.97
C SER A 189 -1.94 1.87 -25.83
N ARG A 190 -1.06 0.96 -25.41
CA ARG A 190 0.13 0.56 -26.18
C ARG A 190 -0.23 0.00 -27.55
N GLU A 191 -1.25 -0.83 -27.65
CA GLU A 191 -1.67 -1.40 -28.93
C GLU A 191 -2.20 -0.34 -29.89
N ALA A 192 -3.01 0.60 -29.39
CA ALA A 192 -3.47 1.76 -30.16
C ALA A 192 -2.29 2.63 -30.61
N MET A 193 -1.34 2.95 -29.71
CA MET A 193 -0.12 3.68 -30.07
C MET A 193 0.71 2.98 -31.16
N ARG A 194 0.80 1.64 -31.12
CA ARG A 194 1.48 0.87 -32.19
C ARG A 194 0.73 0.89 -33.51
N ARG A 195 -0.60 1.00 -33.51
CA ARG A 195 -1.38 1.19 -34.74
C ARG A 195 -1.16 2.59 -35.30
N ALA A 196 -1.23 3.62 -34.44
CA ALA A 196 -0.89 4.99 -34.81
C ALA A 196 0.48 5.08 -35.48
N GLY A 197 1.52 4.49 -34.89
CA GLY A 197 2.87 4.46 -35.49
C GLY A 197 2.94 3.79 -36.88
N ARG A 198 2.10 2.77 -37.15
CA ARG A 198 2.02 2.15 -38.48
C ARG A 198 1.32 3.04 -39.51
N HIS A 199 0.27 3.75 -39.11
CA HIS A 199 -0.40 4.73 -39.97
C HIS A 199 0.50 5.93 -40.23
N MET A 200 1.24 6.42 -39.23
CA MET A 200 2.27 7.45 -39.39
C MET A 200 3.38 7.03 -40.37
N GLN A 201 3.82 5.77 -40.32
CA GLN A 201 4.78 5.24 -41.28
C GLN A 201 4.21 5.21 -42.72
N GLN A 202 2.92 4.88 -42.86
CA GLN A 202 2.27 4.90 -44.17
C GLN A 202 2.13 6.34 -44.68
N ALA A 203 1.70 7.27 -43.83
CA ALA A 203 1.67 8.70 -44.13
C ALA A 203 3.05 9.21 -44.59
N GLU A 204 4.13 8.89 -43.87
CA GLU A 204 5.50 9.23 -44.25
C GLU A 204 5.85 8.76 -45.68
N SER A 205 5.46 7.53 -46.04
CA SER A 205 5.66 6.99 -47.39
C SER A 205 4.84 7.74 -48.45
N GLN A 206 3.56 8.00 -48.18
CA GLN A 206 2.67 8.71 -49.12
C GLN A 206 3.14 10.15 -49.36
N LEU A 207 3.59 10.83 -48.31
CA LEU A 207 4.20 12.15 -48.40
C LEU A 207 5.51 12.10 -49.21
N GLY A 208 6.33 11.06 -49.05
CA GLY A 208 7.52 10.85 -49.90
C GLY A 208 7.18 10.72 -51.39
N ASP A 209 6.07 10.05 -51.70
CA ASP A 209 5.57 9.85 -53.06
C ASP A 209 4.74 11.04 -53.60
N LYS A 210 4.68 12.15 -52.85
CA LYS A 210 3.91 13.37 -53.17
C LYS A 210 2.40 13.14 -53.25
N GLN A 211 1.91 12.09 -52.61
CA GLN A 211 0.49 11.73 -52.52
C GLN A 211 -0.14 12.36 -51.27
N LEU A 212 -0.21 13.69 -51.22
CA LEU A 212 -0.63 14.46 -50.04
C LEU A 212 -2.03 14.08 -49.53
N GLU A 213 -2.97 13.78 -50.44
CA GLU A 213 -4.34 13.40 -50.08
C GLU A 213 -4.38 12.07 -49.33
N ARG A 214 -3.64 11.06 -49.81
CA ARG A 214 -3.51 9.77 -49.13
C ARG A 214 -2.69 9.87 -47.84
N GLY A 215 -1.67 10.74 -47.83
CA GLY A 215 -0.94 11.09 -46.61
C GLY A 215 -1.89 11.58 -45.52
N ALA A 216 -2.76 12.54 -45.85
CA ALA A 216 -3.75 13.09 -44.93
C ALA A 216 -4.76 12.05 -44.41
N GLU A 217 -5.14 11.05 -45.21
CA GLU A 217 -6.01 9.96 -44.77
C GLU A 217 -5.34 9.06 -43.73
N GLU A 218 -4.07 8.70 -43.95
CA GLU A 218 -3.26 7.93 -43.01
C GLU A 218 -2.97 8.74 -41.73
N GLU A 219 -2.68 10.03 -41.86
CA GLU A 219 -2.50 10.96 -40.73
C GLU A 219 -3.75 11.07 -39.86
N GLN A 220 -4.95 11.14 -40.46
CA GLN A 220 -6.22 11.15 -39.74
C GLN A 220 -6.43 9.83 -38.99
N THR A 221 -6.15 8.69 -39.64
CA THR A 221 -6.29 7.37 -38.99
C THR A 221 -5.31 7.22 -37.83
N ALA A 222 -4.08 7.72 -37.99
CA ALA A 222 -3.11 7.78 -36.91
C ALA A 222 -3.59 8.64 -35.73
N LEU A 223 -4.22 9.79 -36.02
CA LEU A 223 -4.78 10.67 -34.99
C LEU A 223 -5.90 9.96 -34.20
N ASP A 224 -6.79 9.26 -34.88
CA ASP A 224 -7.88 8.51 -34.22
C ASP A 224 -7.34 7.42 -33.27
N ASP A 225 -6.27 6.71 -33.68
CA ASP A 225 -5.57 5.73 -32.83
C ASP A 225 -4.82 6.39 -31.66
N LEU A 226 -4.24 7.58 -31.83
CA LEU A 226 -3.63 8.35 -30.73
C LEU A 226 -4.67 8.76 -29.69
N GLU A 227 -5.82 9.26 -30.14
CA GLU A 227 -6.93 9.62 -29.24
C GLU A 227 -7.46 8.39 -28.49
N GLN A 228 -7.57 7.24 -29.17
CA GLN A 228 -7.89 5.98 -28.50
C GLN A 228 -6.83 5.63 -27.46
N SER A 229 -5.54 5.72 -27.82
CA SER A 229 -4.43 5.47 -26.90
C SER A 229 -4.53 6.35 -25.65
N GLY A 230 -4.86 7.64 -25.80
CA GLY A 230 -5.07 8.56 -24.68
C GLY A 230 -6.26 8.18 -23.80
N ARG A 231 -7.40 7.78 -24.39
CA ARG A 231 -8.58 7.31 -23.64
C ARG A 231 -8.28 6.07 -22.80
N GLU A 232 -7.60 5.07 -23.38
CA GLU A 232 -7.24 3.85 -22.66
C GLU A 232 -6.20 4.12 -21.56
N LEU A 233 -5.27 5.04 -21.80
CA LEU A 233 -4.30 5.43 -20.78
C LEU A 233 -4.98 6.12 -19.58
N ALA A 234 -5.93 7.02 -19.85
CA ALA A 234 -6.75 7.66 -18.82
C ALA A 234 -7.60 6.66 -18.04
N ALA A 235 -8.14 5.62 -18.69
CA ALA A 235 -8.83 4.53 -18.01
C ALA A 235 -7.88 3.74 -17.09
N ALA A 236 -6.69 3.38 -17.58
CA ALA A 236 -5.67 2.69 -16.80
C ALA A 236 -5.22 3.52 -15.58
N ARG A 237 -5.02 4.83 -15.74
CA ARG A 237 -4.69 5.73 -14.62
C ARG A 237 -5.80 5.79 -13.57
N ARG A 238 -7.06 5.90 -13.99
CA ARG A 238 -8.20 5.89 -13.05
C ARG A 238 -8.29 4.58 -12.28
N ALA A 239 -8.05 3.45 -12.94
CA ALA A 239 -8.01 2.14 -12.28
C ALA A 239 -6.88 2.07 -11.25
N ALA A 240 -5.67 2.50 -11.61
CA ALA A 240 -4.53 2.55 -10.69
C ALA A 240 -4.79 3.48 -9.49
N GLN A 241 -5.44 4.63 -9.71
CA GLN A 241 -5.86 5.55 -8.63
C GLN A 241 -6.89 4.91 -7.69
N GLN A 242 -7.85 4.16 -8.23
CA GLN A 242 -8.83 3.44 -7.41
C GLN A 242 -8.18 2.32 -6.59
N GLU A 243 -7.26 1.56 -7.18
CA GLU A 243 -6.49 0.53 -6.49
C GLU A 243 -5.67 1.14 -5.34
N GLN A 244 -4.96 2.23 -5.60
CA GLN A 244 -4.21 2.98 -4.58
C GLN A 244 -5.11 3.44 -3.42
N LEU A 245 -6.29 4.01 -3.71
CA LEU A 245 -7.23 4.44 -2.68
C LEU A 245 -7.76 3.26 -1.86
N ALA A 246 -8.05 2.13 -2.51
CA ALA A 246 -8.49 0.92 -1.83
C ALA A 246 -7.40 0.32 -0.92
N GLU A 247 -6.15 0.33 -1.38
CA GLU A 247 -5.00 -0.11 -0.58
C GLU A 247 -4.80 0.78 0.66
N LYS A 248 -4.81 2.11 0.48
CA LYS A 248 -4.73 3.07 1.60
C LYS A 248 -5.88 2.88 2.60
N ALA A 249 -7.10 2.65 2.11
CA ALA A 249 -8.26 2.38 2.95
C ALA A 249 -8.12 1.05 3.73
N ASN A 250 -7.63 -0.01 3.09
CA ASN A 250 -7.40 -1.30 3.73
C ASN A 250 -6.29 -1.23 4.79
N ALA A 251 -5.19 -0.54 4.49
CA ALA A 251 -4.11 -0.31 5.44
C ALA A 251 -4.62 0.45 6.67
N LEU A 252 -5.38 1.53 6.46
CA LEU A 252 -6.03 2.27 7.54
C LEU A 252 -6.96 1.39 8.36
N ALA A 253 -7.82 0.58 7.71
CA ALA A 253 -8.73 -0.33 8.40
C ALA A 253 -7.97 -1.33 9.28
N GLU A 254 -6.83 -1.84 8.81
CA GLU A 254 -6.01 -2.77 9.58
C GLU A 254 -5.32 -2.09 10.77
N SER A 255 -4.73 -0.92 10.59
CA SER A 255 -4.17 -0.13 11.70
C SER A 255 -5.23 0.19 12.75
N VAL A 256 -6.46 0.55 12.33
CA VAL A 256 -7.57 0.81 13.25
C VAL A 256 -8.00 -0.49 13.97
N ARG A 257 -8.03 -1.64 13.30
CA ARG A 257 -8.32 -2.95 13.94
C ARG A 257 -7.28 -3.31 15.00
N GLU A 258 -6.00 -3.09 14.71
CA GLU A 258 -4.92 -3.31 15.67
C GLU A 258 -5.10 -2.43 16.93
N LEU A 259 -5.36 -1.14 16.74
CA LEU A 259 -5.65 -0.22 17.85
C LEU A 259 -6.89 -0.62 18.65
N ILE A 260 -7.96 -1.10 17.99
CA ILE A 260 -9.15 -1.62 18.67
C ILE A 260 -8.83 -2.86 19.50
N ALA A 261 -8.03 -3.79 18.97
CA ALA A 261 -7.66 -5.01 19.67
C ALA A 261 -6.84 -4.71 20.93
N ARG A 262 -5.83 -3.84 20.81
CA ARG A 262 -5.03 -3.38 21.96
C ARG A 262 -5.88 -2.65 22.99
N GLN A 263 -6.80 -1.77 22.57
CA GLN A 263 -7.71 -1.09 23.49
C GLN A 263 -8.59 -2.07 24.26
N LYS A 264 -9.13 -3.10 23.61
CA LYS A 264 -9.97 -4.10 24.29
C LYS A 264 -9.19 -4.77 25.41
N THR A 265 -7.93 -5.14 25.17
CA THR A 265 -7.04 -5.68 26.21
C THR A 265 -6.88 -4.69 27.36
N VAL A 266 -6.62 -3.41 27.08
CA VAL A 266 -6.50 -2.39 28.14
C VAL A 266 -7.80 -2.23 28.92
N VAL A 267 -8.97 -2.22 28.27
CA VAL A 267 -10.28 -2.18 28.93
C VAL A 267 -10.46 -3.38 29.87
N GLU A 268 -10.21 -4.59 29.39
CA GLU A 268 -10.37 -5.82 30.16
C GLU A 268 -9.44 -5.86 31.38
N GLU A 269 -8.17 -5.48 31.20
CA GLU A 269 -7.20 -5.40 32.30
C GLU A 269 -7.55 -4.27 33.29
N THR A 270 -8.09 -3.15 32.81
CA THR A 270 -8.57 -2.04 33.68
C THR A 270 -9.71 -2.54 34.58
N GLN A 271 -10.66 -3.27 34.02
CA GLN A 271 -11.80 -3.83 34.75
C GLN A 271 -11.36 -4.87 35.79
N LYS A 272 -10.44 -5.77 35.42
CA LYS A 272 -9.86 -6.74 36.36
C LYS A 272 -9.14 -6.04 37.52
N LEU A 273 -8.31 -5.04 37.19
CA LEU A 273 -7.55 -4.29 38.18
C LEU A 273 -8.47 -3.52 39.14
N SER A 274 -9.55 -2.92 38.64
CA SER A 274 -10.56 -2.25 39.45
C SER A 274 -11.23 -3.23 40.42
N ALA A 275 -11.68 -4.40 39.92
CA ALA A 275 -12.28 -5.44 40.77
C ALA A 275 -11.31 -6.00 41.83
N GLU A 276 -10.02 -6.11 41.52
CA GLU A 276 -9.00 -6.50 42.51
C GLU A 276 -8.75 -5.41 43.55
N GLN A 277 -8.79 -4.15 43.15
CA GLN A 277 -8.66 -3.00 44.05
C GLN A 277 -9.86 -2.92 45.01
N GLU A 278 -11.09 -3.11 44.52
CA GLU A 278 -12.30 -3.13 45.34
C GLU A 278 -12.24 -4.25 46.39
N LYS A 279 -11.85 -5.46 45.98
CA LYS A 279 -11.68 -6.60 46.90
C LYS A 279 -10.62 -6.35 47.97
N ALA A 280 -9.53 -5.69 47.60
CA ALA A 280 -8.45 -5.36 48.53
C ALA A 280 -8.80 -4.17 49.45
N GLY A 281 -9.76 -3.32 49.05
CA GLY A 281 -10.16 -2.09 49.75
C GLY A 281 -9.07 -1.00 49.79
N LYS A 282 -7.90 -1.24 49.20
CA LYS A 282 -6.77 -0.31 49.17
C LYS A 282 -5.81 -0.62 48.02
N TRP A 283 -5.07 0.40 47.62
CA TRP A 283 -3.99 0.27 46.65
C TRP A 283 -2.77 -0.41 47.28
N THR A 284 -2.61 -1.70 46.99
CA THR A 284 -1.38 -2.42 47.32
C THR A 284 -0.26 -2.03 46.35
N ARG A 285 1.00 -2.24 46.73
CA ARG A 285 2.15 -1.95 45.83
C ARG A 285 2.04 -2.67 44.47
N PRO A 286 1.64 -3.97 44.40
CA PRO A 286 1.42 -4.64 43.11
C PRO A 286 0.31 -4.01 42.27
N LEU A 287 -0.84 -3.66 42.88
CA LEU A 287 -1.96 -3.03 42.17
C LEU A 287 -1.58 -1.63 41.65
N ALA A 288 -0.87 -0.84 42.46
CA ALA A 288 -0.39 0.47 42.04
C ALA A 288 0.60 0.37 40.86
N LYS A 289 1.47 -0.65 40.84
CA LYS A 289 2.37 -0.90 39.71
C LYS A 289 1.60 -1.34 38.46
N ALA A 290 0.59 -2.21 38.61
CA ALA A 290 -0.25 -2.62 37.50
C ALA A 290 -1.02 -1.43 36.89
N ALA A 291 -1.52 -0.51 37.72
CA ALA A 291 -2.15 0.73 37.26
C ALA A 291 -1.18 1.61 36.46
N LEU A 292 0.05 1.80 36.95
CA LEU A 292 1.06 2.57 36.21
C LEU A 292 1.34 1.96 34.83
N ASN A 293 1.63 0.66 34.77
CA ASN A 293 1.89 -0.05 33.51
C ASN A 293 0.70 0.05 32.53
N LEU A 294 -0.53 -0.04 33.04
CA LEU A 294 -1.73 0.04 32.22
C LEU A 294 -1.95 1.45 31.67
N GLY A 295 -1.62 2.48 32.46
CA GLY A 295 -1.66 3.86 32.00
C GLY A 295 -0.55 4.18 31.00
N GLU A 296 0.61 3.54 31.09
CA GLU A 296 1.66 3.59 30.05
C GLU A 296 1.16 2.97 28.74
N ALA A 297 0.56 1.78 28.79
CA ALA A 297 -0.02 1.12 27.62
C ALA A 297 -1.15 1.94 26.95
N GLU A 298 -1.99 2.61 27.74
CA GLU A 298 -3.04 3.51 27.23
C GLU A 298 -2.43 4.78 26.60
N GLN A 299 -1.31 5.29 27.13
CA GLN A 299 -0.59 6.42 26.52
C GLN A 299 0.07 6.02 25.20
N GLU A 300 0.70 4.85 25.12
CA GLU A 300 1.27 4.33 23.87
C GLU A 300 0.19 4.15 22.79
N LEU A 301 -1.04 3.76 23.18
CA LEU A 301 -2.18 3.72 22.29
C LEU A 301 -2.59 5.12 21.81
N ALA A 302 -2.52 6.13 22.67
CA ALA A 302 -2.79 7.52 22.30
C ALA A 302 -1.77 8.02 21.28
N ASP A 303 -0.48 7.76 21.54
CA ASP A 303 0.61 8.17 20.67
C ASP A 303 0.50 7.47 19.29
N SER A 304 0.22 6.16 19.28
CA SER A 304 -0.01 5.40 18.03
C SER A 304 -1.24 5.91 17.25
N THR A 305 -2.29 6.32 17.96
CA THR A 305 -3.49 6.91 17.33
C THR A 305 -3.19 8.30 16.76
N SER A 306 -2.33 9.07 17.42
CA SER A 306 -1.85 10.39 16.98
C SER A 306 -1.00 10.29 15.70
N GLU A 307 -0.07 9.35 15.64
CA GLU A 307 0.75 9.11 14.45
C GLU A 307 -0.11 8.67 13.26
N LEU A 308 -1.10 7.80 13.49
CA LEU A 308 -2.08 7.42 12.46
C LEU A 308 -2.89 8.64 11.99
N SER A 309 -3.28 9.54 12.90
CA SER A 309 -3.98 10.79 12.56
C SER A 309 -3.14 11.70 11.65
N LYS A 310 -1.85 11.88 11.97
CA LYS A 310 -0.91 12.69 11.19
C LYS A 310 -0.67 12.12 9.79
N ALA A 311 -0.68 10.80 9.64
CA ALA A 311 -0.53 10.13 8.35
C ALA A 311 -1.76 10.28 7.43
N MET A 312 -2.91 10.72 7.97
CA MET A 312 -4.18 10.86 7.24
C MET A 312 -4.44 12.33 6.85
N THR A 313 -3.49 12.95 6.12
CA THR A 313 -3.61 14.36 5.67
C THR A 313 -4.76 14.59 4.70
N ASP A 314 -5.09 13.56 3.92
CA ASP A 314 -5.98 13.71 2.76
C ASP A 314 -7.47 13.50 3.13
N ILE A 315 -7.77 13.09 4.37
CA ILE A 315 -9.13 12.77 4.83
C ILE A 315 -9.41 13.48 6.17
N GLU A 316 -9.76 14.76 6.09
CA GLU A 316 -9.93 15.65 7.26
C GLU A 316 -10.92 15.10 8.31
N ALA A 317 -12.02 14.47 7.86
CA ALA A 317 -13.01 13.87 8.76
C ALA A 317 -12.45 12.71 9.60
N VAL A 318 -11.55 11.89 9.03
CA VAL A 318 -10.88 10.79 9.73
C VAL A 318 -9.88 11.35 10.73
N ARG A 319 -9.06 12.32 10.31
CA ARG A 319 -8.08 13.01 11.16
C ARG A 319 -8.73 13.62 12.42
N LEU A 320 -9.78 14.41 12.27
CA LEU A 320 -10.49 15.03 13.40
C LEU A 320 -11.00 13.98 14.41
N THR A 321 -11.45 12.83 13.90
CA THR A 321 -11.95 11.74 14.73
C THR A 321 -10.82 11.04 15.50
N LEU A 322 -9.69 10.79 14.82
CA LEU A 322 -8.50 10.20 15.44
C LEU A 322 -7.86 11.16 16.47
N ASP A 323 -7.79 12.46 16.20
CA ASP A 323 -7.31 13.48 17.14
C ASP A 323 -8.13 13.51 18.45
N ARG A 324 -9.46 13.42 18.31
CA ARG A 324 -10.35 13.32 19.46
C ARG A 324 -10.10 12.01 20.23
N ALA A 325 -9.93 10.89 19.53
CA ALA A 325 -9.62 9.61 20.17
C ALA A 325 -8.28 9.67 20.93
N THR A 326 -7.24 10.28 20.36
CA THR A 326 -5.94 10.52 21.01
C THR A 326 -6.09 11.30 22.31
N THR A 327 -6.90 12.37 22.29
CA THR A 327 -7.17 13.19 23.48
C THR A 327 -7.89 12.37 24.57
N ASP A 328 -8.91 11.60 24.18
CA ASP A 328 -9.67 10.77 25.11
C ASP A 328 -8.80 9.65 25.72
N LEU A 329 -7.89 9.04 24.94
CA LEU A 329 -6.94 8.04 25.41
C LEU A 329 -5.89 8.61 26.36
N SER A 330 -5.32 9.78 26.03
CA SER A 330 -4.34 10.44 26.92
C SER A 330 -4.97 10.82 28.27
N ALA A 331 -6.24 11.23 28.26
CA ALA A 331 -6.99 11.48 29.48
C ALA A 331 -7.23 10.19 30.29
N ALA A 332 -7.59 9.09 29.62
CA ALA A 332 -7.74 7.78 30.28
C ALA A 332 -6.42 7.27 30.87
N ALA A 333 -5.32 7.37 30.12
CA ALA A 333 -3.97 7.04 30.58
C ALA A 333 -3.57 7.80 31.84
N SER A 334 -3.90 9.09 31.90
CA SER A 334 -3.62 9.94 33.08
C SER A 334 -4.44 9.48 34.29
N ARG A 335 -5.75 9.24 34.10
CA ARG A 335 -6.64 8.74 35.17
C ARG A 335 -6.23 7.38 35.71
N ILE A 336 -5.83 6.46 34.83
CA ILE A 336 -5.35 5.12 35.23
C ILE A 336 -4.06 5.26 36.07
N ARG A 337 -3.10 6.11 35.66
CA ARG A 337 -1.88 6.40 36.45
C ARG A 337 -2.19 7.03 37.80
N ASP A 338 -3.17 7.92 37.83
CA ASP A 338 -3.68 8.57 39.04
C ASP A 338 -4.60 7.68 39.88
N LYS A 339 -4.74 6.40 39.50
CA LYS A 339 -5.51 5.37 40.23
C LYS A 339 -7.01 5.67 40.30
N GLN A 340 -7.51 6.45 39.35
CA GLN A 340 -8.92 6.75 39.17
C GLN A 340 -9.53 5.72 38.21
N LEU A 341 -9.87 4.53 38.72
CA LEU A 341 -10.46 3.42 37.95
C LEU A 341 -11.99 3.34 38.07
N ASP A 342 -12.64 4.47 38.27
CA ASP A 342 -14.09 4.58 38.43
C ASP A 342 -14.86 4.21 37.14
N GLU A 343 -16.20 4.14 37.26
CA GLU A 343 -17.08 3.88 36.12
C GLU A 343 -16.84 4.85 34.96
N GLU A 344 -16.42 6.09 35.24
CA GLU A 344 -16.13 7.09 34.22
C GLU A 344 -14.90 6.71 33.36
N THR A 345 -13.83 6.21 33.99
CA THR A 345 -12.64 5.70 33.27
C THR A 345 -13.01 4.47 32.42
N SER A 346 -13.80 3.54 32.97
CA SER A 346 -14.27 2.37 32.22
C SER A 346 -15.19 2.74 31.05
N ARG A 347 -16.08 3.72 31.24
CA ARG A 347 -17.01 4.22 30.21
C ARG A 347 -16.23 4.84 29.04
N ARG A 348 -15.26 5.71 29.33
CA ARG A 348 -14.42 6.37 28.29
C ARG A 348 -13.65 5.35 27.44
N ASN A 349 -13.03 4.34 28.06
CA ASN A 349 -12.30 3.31 27.31
C ASN A 349 -13.23 2.45 26.42
N SER A 350 -14.45 2.17 26.91
CA SER A 350 -15.45 1.43 26.15
C SER A 350 -16.03 2.24 24.97
N GLU A 351 -16.30 3.53 25.17
CA GLU A 351 -16.79 4.44 24.13
C GLU A 351 -15.76 4.63 23.01
N ASN A 352 -14.47 4.76 23.36
CA ASN A 352 -13.38 4.88 22.39
C ASN A 352 -13.22 3.62 21.53
N SER A 353 -13.35 2.44 22.14
CA SER A 353 -13.39 1.16 21.43
C SER A 353 -14.59 1.05 20.48
N ALA A 354 -15.73 1.64 20.83
CA ALA A 354 -16.94 1.60 20.01
C ALA A 354 -16.89 2.57 18.83
N LYS A 355 -16.38 3.80 19.03
CA LYS A 355 -16.22 4.80 17.95
C LYS A 355 -15.30 4.29 16.85
N ARG A 356 -14.12 3.75 17.20
CA ARG A 356 -13.17 3.20 16.21
C ARG A 356 -13.74 2.03 15.40
N ARG A 357 -14.55 1.16 16.02
CA ARG A 357 -15.22 0.05 15.32
C ARG A 357 -16.19 0.51 14.25
N ARG A 358 -16.90 1.62 14.44
CA ARG A 358 -17.82 2.15 13.42
C ARG A 358 -17.04 2.65 12.20
N HIS A 359 -15.91 3.31 12.41
CA HIS A 359 -15.09 3.86 11.33
C HIS A 359 -14.25 2.80 10.59
N ALA A 360 -14.04 1.62 11.15
CA ALA A 360 -13.43 0.49 10.44
C ALA A 360 -14.44 -0.31 9.58
N ALA A 361 -15.74 -0.01 9.69
CA ALA A 361 -16.83 -0.75 9.04
C ALA A 361 -17.56 0.05 7.95
N THR A 362 -17.45 1.38 7.98
CA THR A 362 -17.74 2.30 6.87
C THR A 362 -16.49 2.52 6.06
#